data_AF-A0A2D8AEL8-F1
#
_entry.id   AF-A0A2D8AEL8-F1
#
_cell.length_a   1.000
_cell.length_b   1.000
_cell.length_c   1.000
_cell.angle_alpha   90.00
_cell.angle_beta   90.00
_cell.angle_gamma   90.00
#
_symmetry.space_group_name_H-M   'P 1'
#
loop_
_entity.id
_entity.type
_entity.pdbx_description
1 polymer ?
#
loop_
_entity_poly.entity_id
_entity_poly.type
_entity_poly.pdbx_seq_one_letter_code
_entity_poly.pdbx_strand_id
1 'polypeptide(L)'
;MFTMLMNSLDKDMEQILEAWEEEKMDVLLEKVHRVHGASRYCGVPALRSTLEQFETALKAAQTGLLPQMMRQLVGDVKSLQEWTENNDWRELLRQTLAA
;
A
#
# COMPACT_ATOMS: atom_id res chain seq x y z
N MET A 1 3.95 -14.54 -1.20
CA MET A 1 3.67 -13.17 -1.69
C MET A 1 3.24 -12.23 -0.56
N PHE A 2 2.14 -12.50 0.15
CA PHE A 2 1.68 -11.63 1.25
C PHE A 2 2.74 -11.35 2.33
N THR A 3 3.48 -12.37 2.80
CA THR A 3 4.59 -12.18 3.76
C THR A 3 5.67 -11.22 3.24
N MET A 4 5.99 -11.28 1.95
CA MET A 4 7.01 -10.41 1.36
C MET A 4 6.53 -8.96 1.33
N LEU A 5 5.25 -8.74 1.02
CA LEU A 5 4.64 -7.42 1.09
C LEU A 5 4.67 -6.88 2.52
N MET A 6 4.27 -7.67 3.52
CA MET A 6 4.28 -7.21 4.92
C MET A 6 5.68 -6.88 5.41
N ASN A 7 6.69 -7.65 5.01
CA ASN A 7 8.08 -7.38 5.38
C ASN A 7 8.64 -6.10 4.73
N SER A 8 8.10 -5.65 3.59
CA SER A 8 8.56 -4.44 2.90
C SER A 8 7.70 -3.21 3.20
N LEU A 9 6.44 -3.39 3.61
CA LEU A 9 5.42 -2.34 3.64
C LEU A 9 5.81 -1.15 4.53
N ASP A 10 6.39 -1.38 5.69
CA ASP A 10 6.81 -0.30 6.61
C ASP A 10 7.83 0.62 5.95
N LYS A 11 8.90 0.02 5.40
CA LYS A 11 9.95 0.73 4.68
C LYS A 11 9.44 1.39 3.40
N ASP A 12 8.49 0.74 2.73
CA ASP A 12 7.85 1.27 1.53
C ASP A 12 7.04 2.54 1.86
N MET A 13 6.32 2.53 2.99
CA MET A 13 5.57 3.69 3.48
C MET A 13 6.46 4.81 3.98
N GLU A 14 7.56 4.51 4.66
CA GLU A 14 8.58 5.52 5.03
C GLU A 14 9.05 6.29 3.79
N GLN A 15 9.40 5.59 2.72
CA GLN A 15 9.85 6.22 1.46
C GLN A 15 8.76 7.03 0.76
N ILE A 16 7.50 6.59 0.86
CA ILE A 16 6.34 7.32 0.31
C ILE A 16 6.11 8.62 1.09
N LEU A 17 6.17 8.56 2.42
CA LEU A 17 5.99 9.72 3.29
C LEU A 17 7.13 10.73 3.11
N GLU A 18 8.38 10.27 3.06
CA GLU A 18 9.54 11.13 2.80
C GLU A 18 9.40 11.85 1.44
N ALA A 19 9.09 11.12 0.37
CA ALA A 19 8.92 11.72 -0.96
C ALA A 19 7.73 12.71 -1.00
N TRP A 20 6.70 12.48 -0.20
CA TRP A 20 5.57 13.40 -0.05
C TRP A 20 5.96 14.68 0.69
N GLU A 21 6.64 14.56 1.82
CA GLU A 21 7.08 15.70 2.64
C GLU A 21 8.11 16.57 1.92
N GLU A 22 8.98 15.96 1.11
CA GLU A 22 9.97 16.68 0.30
C GLU A 22 9.41 17.19 -1.04
N GLU A 23 8.11 17.01 -1.29
CA GLU A 23 7.43 17.39 -2.53
C GLU A 23 8.04 16.77 -3.82
N LYS A 24 8.74 15.63 -3.69
CA LYS A 24 9.38 14.91 -4.80
C LYS A 24 8.36 14.04 -5.54
N MET A 25 7.48 14.66 -6.32
CA MET A 25 6.33 13.99 -6.98
C MET A 25 6.73 12.83 -7.91
N ASP A 26 7.84 12.95 -8.65
CA ASP A 26 8.32 11.86 -9.52
C ASP A 26 8.77 10.64 -8.71
N VAL A 27 9.46 10.88 -7.59
CA VAL A 27 9.92 9.83 -6.67
C VAL A 27 8.70 9.19 -6.00
N LEU A 28 7.74 10.00 -5.55
CA LEU A 28 6.49 9.52 -4.97
C LEU A 28 5.74 8.60 -5.94
N LEU A 29 5.62 8.99 -7.21
CA LEU A 29 4.98 8.16 -8.24
C LEU A 29 5.72 6.83 -8.41
N GLU A 30 7.05 6.83 -8.47
CA GLU A 30 7.84 5.60 -8.57
C GLU A 30 7.60 4.67 -7.37
N LYS A 31 7.60 5.22 -6.14
CA LYS A 31 7.35 4.44 -4.93
C LYS A 31 5.94 3.86 -4.91
N VAL A 32 4.91 4.68 -5.17
CA VAL A 32 3.52 4.24 -5.22
C VAL A 32 3.33 3.16 -6.29
N HIS A 33 3.91 3.34 -7.49
CA HIS A 33 3.86 2.35 -8.57
C HIS A 33 4.50 1.01 -8.16
N ARG A 34 5.65 1.05 -7.47
CA ARG A 34 6.31 -0.17 -7.00
C ARG A 34 5.43 -0.93 -5.99
N VAL A 35 4.85 -0.24 -5.01
CA VAL A 35 3.99 -0.87 -4.00
C VAL A 35 2.69 -1.39 -4.64
N HIS A 36 2.11 -0.62 -5.58
CA HIS A 36 0.97 -1.08 -6.37
C HIS A 36 1.30 -2.40 -7.09
N GLY A 37 2.42 -2.46 -7.80
CA GLY A 37 2.88 -3.68 -8.48
C GLY A 37 3.03 -4.87 -7.53
N ALA A 38 3.61 -4.65 -6.35
CA ALA A 38 3.75 -5.68 -5.32
C ALA A 38 2.39 -6.17 -4.76
N SER A 39 1.43 -5.27 -4.59
CA SER A 39 0.11 -5.58 -4.02
C SER A 39 -0.76 -6.50 -4.88
N ARG A 40 -0.50 -6.57 -6.20
CA ARG A 40 -1.35 -7.24 -7.21
C ARG A 40 -1.62 -8.72 -6.94
N TYR A 41 -0.69 -9.43 -6.30
CA TYR A 41 -0.76 -10.88 -6.07
C TYR A 41 -0.72 -11.23 -4.58
N CYS A 42 -0.94 -10.25 -3.71
CA CYS A 42 -0.79 -10.42 -2.27
C CYS A 42 -2.11 -10.60 -1.51
N GLY A 43 -3.27 -10.56 -2.19
CA GLY A 43 -4.57 -10.73 -1.51
C GLY A 43 -4.99 -9.51 -0.69
N VAL A 44 -4.56 -8.31 -1.09
CA VAL A 44 -4.87 -7.03 -0.41
C VAL A 44 -5.71 -6.10 -1.30
N PRO A 45 -6.94 -6.49 -1.69
CA PRO A 45 -7.70 -5.80 -2.73
C PRO A 45 -8.01 -4.33 -2.40
N ALA A 46 -8.25 -4.01 -1.12
CA ALA A 46 -8.50 -2.64 -0.66
C ALA A 46 -7.25 -1.76 -0.85
N LEU A 47 -6.12 -2.16 -0.25
CA LEU A 47 -4.84 -1.45 -0.39
C LEU A 47 -4.42 -1.31 -1.86
N ARG A 48 -4.58 -2.38 -2.66
CA ARG A 48 -4.31 -2.34 -4.11
C ARG A 48 -5.14 -1.27 -4.81
N SER A 49 -6.44 -1.18 -4.52
CA SER A 49 -7.31 -0.19 -5.15
C SER A 49 -6.92 1.24 -4.78
N THR A 50 -6.55 1.47 -3.52
CA THR A 50 -6.07 2.79 -3.06
C THR A 50 -4.76 3.17 -3.75
N LEU A 51 -3.81 2.23 -3.87
CA LEU A 51 -2.57 2.44 -4.59
C LEU A 51 -2.79 2.72 -6.08
N GLU A 52 -3.69 1.98 -6.73
CA GLU A 52 -4.07 2.18 -8.13
C GLU A 52 -4.65 3.59 -8.35
N GLN A 53 -5.62 3.99 -7.54
CA GLN A 53 -6.24 5.31 -7.64
C GLN A 53 -5.22 6.44 -7.40
N PHE A 54 -4.34 6.26 -6.41
CA PHE A 54 -3.32 7.25 -6.09
C PHE A 54 -2.28 7.37 -7.22
N GLU A 55 -1.83 6.24 -7.78
CA GLU A 55 -0.94 6.22 -8.94
C GLU A 55 -1.57 6.93 -10.15
N THR A 56 -2.85 6.67 -10.43
CA THR A 56 -3.58 7.35 -11.51
C THR A 56 -3.66 8.85 -11.29
N ALA A 57 -3.94 9.31 -10.06
CA ALA A 57 -4.00 10.73 -9.75
C ALA A 57 -2.63 11.42 -9.86
N LEU A 58 -1.55 10.74 -9.43
CA LEU A 58 -0.17 11.23 -9.57
C LEU A 58 0.21 11.37 -11.05
N LYS A 59 -0.06 10.35 -11.88
CA LYS A 59 0.18 10.39 -13.32
C LYS A 59 -0.58 11.51 -14.03
N ALA A 60 -1.78 11.82 -13.54
CA ALA A 60 -2.64 12.87 -14.09
C ALA A 60 -2.39 14.25 -13.45
N ALA A 61 -1.41 14.39 -12.55
CA ALA A 61 -1.11 15.62 -11.81
C ALA A 61 -2.35 16.24 -11.13
N GLN A 62 -3.25 15.41 -10.60
CA GLN A 62 -4.48 15.84 -9.92
C GLN A 62 -4.19 16.28 -8.48
N THR A 63 -3.39 17.33 -8.32
CA THR A 63 -2.83 17.80 -7.04
C THR A 63 -3.88 18.04 -5.95
N GLY A 64 -5.09 18.48 -6.33
CA GLY A 64 -6.20 18.67 -5.38
C GLY A 64 -6.69 17.39 -4.69
N LEU A 65 -6.50 16.22 -5.29
CA LEU A 65 -6.92 14.92 -4.75
C LEU A 65 -5.84 14.24 -3.90
N LEU A 66 -4.57 14.56 -4.16
CA LEU A 66 -3.43 13.84 -3.58
C LEU A 66 -3.43 13.84 -2.04
N PRO A 67 -3.73 14.94 -1.32
CA PRO A 67 -3.76 14.91 0.14
C PRO A 67 -4.82 13.96 0.71
N GLN A 68 -5.98 13.83 0.04
CA GLN A 68 -7.01 12.88 0.44
C GLN A 68 -6.56 11.44 0.18
N MET A 69 -5.97 11.18 -0.97
CA MET A 69 -5.46 9.86 -1.33
C MET A 69 -4.30 9.41 -0.43
N MET A 70 -3.41 10.32 -0.04
CA MET A 70 -2.36 10.04 0.93
C MET A 70 -2.94 9.62 2.28
N ARG A 71 -3.93 10.35 2.79
CA ARG A 71 -4.62 9.97 4.04
C ARG A 71 -5.30 8.60 3.93
N GLN A 72 -5.92 8.30 2.79
CA GLN A 72 -6.53 7.00 2.56
C GLN A 72 -5.49 5.89 2.55
N LEU A 73 -4.36 6.07 1.85
CA LEU A 73 -3.27 5.10 1.80
C LEU A 73 -2.73 4.79 3.20
N VAL A 74 -2.44 5.82 4.00
CA VAL A 74 -1.96 5.66 5.38
C VAL A 74 -2.98 4.91 6.24
N GLY A 75 -4.27 5.25 6.11
CA GLY A 75 -5.35 4.57 6.83
C GLY A 75 -5.50 3.09 6.47
N ASP A 76 -5.41 2.76 5.18
CA ASP A 76 -5.53 1.39 4.70
C ASP A 76 -4.34 0.52 5.11
N VAL A 77 -3.12 1.07 5.04
CA VAL A 77 -1.92 0.38 5.52
C VAL A 77 -2.01 0.11 7.01
N LYS A 78 -2.40 1.11 7.80
CA LYS A 78 -2.58 0.96 9.24
C LYS A 78 -3.62 -0.11 9.57
N SER A 79 -4.76 -0.08 8.90
CA SER A 79 -5.83 -1.07 9.11
C SER A 79 -5.36 -2.49 8.77
N LEU A 80 -4.55 -2.63 7.72
CA LEU A 80 -3.95 -3.91 7.34
C LEU A 80 -2.95 -4.40 8.39
N GLN A 81 -2.05 -3.54 8.86
CA GLN A 81 -1.09 -3.87 9.92
C GLN A 81 -1.80 -4.31 11.21
N GLU A 82 -2.77 -3.51 11.68
CA GLU A 82 -3.58 -3.83 12.87
C GLU A 82 -4.31 -5.17 12.70
N TRP A 83 -4.86 -5.46 11.51
CA TRP A 83 -5.47 -6.75 11.25
C TRP A 83 -4.44 -7.90 11.32
N THR A 84 -3.26 -7.73 10.74
CA THR A 84 -2.22 -8.77 10.78
C THR A 84 -1.63 -9.03 12.16
N GLU A 85 -1.64 -8.02 13.05
CA GLU A 85 -1.20 -8.16 14.43
C GLU A 85 -2.24 -8.90 15.28
N ASN A 86 -3.53 -8.62 15.05
CA ASN A 86 -4.63 -9.17 15.85
C ASN A 86 -5.16 -10.52 15.35
N ASN A 87 -4.69 -11.01 14.21
CA ASN A 87 -5.16 -12.27 13.61
C ASN A 87 -3.97 -13.17 13.27
N ASP A 88 -4.07 -14.47 13.57
CA ASP A 88 -3.12 -15.47 13.06
C ASP A 88 -3.42 -15.77 11.58
N TRP A 89 -3.09 -14.79 10.74
CA TRP A 89 -3.31 -14.88 9.30
C TRP A 89 -2.51 -16.00 8.65
N ARG A 90 -1.41 -16.46 9.28
CA ARG A 90 -0.63 -17.61 8.80
C ARG A 90 -1.42 -18.89 8.98
N GLU A 91 -2.11 -19.04 10.11
CA GLU A 91 -3.03 -20.15 10.33
C GLU A 91 -4.22 -20.10 9.37
N LEU A 92 -4.84 -18.94 9.18
CA LEU A 92 -5.95 -18.76 8.22
C LEU A 92 -5.54 -19.17 6.79
N LEU A 93 -4.33 -18.79 6.36
CA LEU A 93 -3.77 -19.19 5.07
C LEU A 93 -3.53 -20.69 4.96
N ARG A 94 -3.00 -21.32 6.03
CA ARG A 94 -2.79 -22.78 6.07
C ARG A 94 -4.10 -23.54 5.95
N GLN A 95 -5.15 -23.10 6.64
CA GLN A 95 -6.48 -23.73 6.58
C GLN A 95 -7.12 -23.58 5.20
N THR A 96 -6.96 -22.42 4.57
CA THR A 96 -7.51 -22.16 3.23
C THR A 96 -6.83 -22.96 2.13
N LEU A 97 -5.53 -23.28 2.27
CA LEU A 97 -4.78 -24.09 1.31
C LEU A 97 -4.95 -25.60 1.51
N ALA A 98 -5.48 -26.02 2.66
CA ALA A 98 -5.73 -27.42 2.99
C ALA A 98 -7.15 -27.91 2.64
N ALA A 99 -8.03 -27.00 2.21
CA ALA A 99 -9.41 -27.25 1.78
C ALA A 99 -9.53 -27.23 0.25
#